data_AF-A0A846CBH8-F1
#
_entry.id   AF-A0A846CBH8-F1
#
_cell.length_a   1.000
_cell.length_b   1.000
_cell.length_c   1.000
_cell.angle_alpha   90.00
_cell.angle_beta   90.00
_cell.angle_gamma   90.00
#
_symmetry.space_group_name_H-M   'P 1'
#
loop_
_entity.id
_entity.type
_entity.pdbx_description
1 polymer ?
#
loop_
_entity_poly.entity_id
_entity_poly.type
_entity_poly.pdbx_seq_one_letter_code
_entity_poly.pdbx_strand_id
1 'polypeptide(L)'
;MNTQTETTITEQEIQALVENQRQYFRSNATRPVEFRIKQLEKFRDLIHRYEDELYAAIYKDFGKSKHHTQMTEIFLLFEELEAAIKNVKKWVKPRKVSTNLLNQPGKSYIVPEPLGVTLVIGA
;
A
#
# COMPACT_ATOMS: atom_id res chain seq x y z
N MET A 1 -18.13 33.51 -5.11
CA MET A 1 -16.67 33.57 -4.95
C MET A 1 -16.38 32.89 -3.62
N ASN A 2 -16.32 31.56 -3.64
CA ASN A 2 -16.18 30.76 -2.41
C ASN A 2 -14.73 30.30 -2.34
N THR A 3 -13.95 31.04 -1.56
CA THR A 3 -12.59 30.70 -1.19
C THR A 3 -12.63 29.37 -0.44
N GLN A 4 -12.11 28.31 -1.04
CA GLN A 4 -11.87 27.05 -0.33
C GLN A 4 -10.89 27.35 0.80
N THR A 5 -11.30 27.07 2.03
CA THR A 5 -10.49 27.25 3.23
C THR A 5 -9.29 26.31 3.14
N GLU A 6 -8.08 26.84 3.02
CA GLU A 6 -6.85 26.07 3.20
C GLU A 6 -6.89 25.44 4.59
N THR A 7 -7.10 24.13 4.65
CA THR A 7 -7.14 23.40 5.92
C THR A 7 -5.69 23.17 6.34
N THR A 8 -5.14 24.08 7.13
CA THR A 8 -3.80 23.91 7.71
C THR A 8 -3.87 22.83 8.79
N ILE A 9 -3.35 21.64 8.49
CA ILE A 9 -3.22 20.55 9.45
C ILE A 9 -2.14 20.94 10.46
N THR A 10 -2.45 20.87 11.75
CA THR A 10 -1.54 21.22 12.84
C THR A 10 -0.56 20.09 13.16
N GLU A 11 0.59 20.43 13.77
CA GLU A 11 1.57 19.42 14.21
C GLU A 11 0.95 18.41 15.19
N GLN A 12 0.09 18.88 16.10
CA GLN A 12 -0.59 18.05 17.08
C GLN A 12 -1.51 17.02 16.40
N GLU A 13 -2.23 17.41 15.34
CA GLU A 13 -3.09 16.50 14.57
C GLU A 13 -2.27 15.45 13.82
N ILE A 14 -1.12 15.82 13.25
CA ILE A 14 -0.21 14.86 12.58
C ILE A 14 0.33 13.85 13.59
N GLN A 15 0.79 14.31 14.76
CA GLN A 15 1.29 13.43 15.82
C GLN A 15 0.19 12.46 16.27
N ALA A 16 -1.05 12.93 16.47
CA ALA A 16 -2.19 12.10 16.84
C ALA A 16 -2.52 11.07 15.73
N LEU A 17 -2.53 11.47 14.46
CA LEU A 17 -2.76 10.58 13.33
C LEU A 17 -1.73 9.45 13.27
N VAL A 18 -0.45 9.79 13.38
CA VAL A 18 0.64 8.80 13.33
C VAL A 18 0.55 7.84 14.52
N GLU A 19 0.24 8.34 15.72
CA GLU A 19 0.09 7.46 16.88
C GLU A 19 -1.11 6.51 16.73
N ASN A 20 -2.24 6.97 16.18
CA ASN A 20 -3.36 6.09 15.88
C ASN A 20 -2.99 4.98 14.88
N GLN A 21 -2.22 5.31 13.84
CA GLN A 21 -1.72 4.29 12.89
C GLN A 21 -0.79 3.28 13.57
N ARG A 22 0.10 3.74 14.46
CA ARG A 22 0.99 2.87 15.23
C ARG A 22 0.21 1.95 16.17
N GLN A 23 -0.80 2.47 16.86
CA GLN A 23 -1.69 1.69 17.71
C GLN A 23 -2.44 0.62 16.91
N TYR A 24 -2.99 1.01 15.74
CA TYR A 24 -3.66 0.06 14.85
C TYR A 24 -2.70 -1.04 14.36
N PHE A 25 -1.47 -0.71 14.00
CA PHE A 25 -0.47 -1.73 13.64
C PHE A 25 -0.14 -2.66 14.82
N ARG A 26 0.07 -2.11 16.02
CA ARG A 26 0.37 -2.88 17.26
C ARG A 26 -0.77 -3.82 17.65
N SER A 27 -2.01 -3.55 17.23
CA SER A 27 -3.14 -4.48 17.43
C SER A 27 -3.04 -5.78 16.61
N ASN A 28 -2.04 -5.91 15.73
CA ASN A 28 -1.89 -6.99 14.75
C ASN A 28 -3.00 -7.06 13.69
N ALA A 29 -3.88 -6.07 13.59
CA ALA A 29 -4.97 -6.05 12.60
C ALA A 29 -4.47 -6.19 11.15
N THR A 30 -3.25 -5.70 10.85
CA THR A 30 -2.64 -5.77 9.51
C THR A 30 -1.82 -7.05 9.26
N ARG A 31 -1.62 -7.89 10.29
CA ARG A 31 -0.78 -9.09 10.21
C ARG A 31 -1.37 -10.15 9.27
N PRO A 32 -2.68 -10.50 9.32
CA PRO A 32 -3.26 -11.52 8.44
C PRO A 32 -3.12 -11.19 6.96
N VAL A 33 -2.79 -12.18 6.14
CA VAL A 33 -2.61 -11.97 4.69
C VAL A 33 -3.93 -11.66 3.99
N GLU A 34 -5.03 -12.20 4.52
CA GLU A 34 -6.40 -11.95 4.05
C GLU A 34 -6.79 -10.49 4.22
N PHE A 35 -6.38 -9.86 5.32
CA PHE A 35 -6.57 -8.41 5.50
C PHE A 35 -5.84 -7.65 4.40
N ARG A 36 -4.56 -7.96 4.16
CA ARG A 36 -3.75 -7.27 3.13
C ARG A 36 -4.35 -7.41 1.73
N ILE A 37 -4.84 -8.60 1.38
CA ILE A 37 -5.52 -8.85 0.09
C ILE A 37 -6.78 -7.98 -0.03
N LYS A 38 -7.64 -7.98 1.01
CA LYS A 38 -8.85 -7.15 1.00
C LYS A 38 -8.54 -5.66 0.84
N GLN A 39 -7.45 -5.16 1.45
CA GLN A 39 -7.05 -3.77 1.28
C GLN A 39 -6.57 -3.47 -0.15
N LEU A 40 -5.84 -4.41 -0.79
CA LEU A 40 -5.41 -4.27 -2.18
C LEU A 40 -6.61 -4.31 -3.15
N GLU A 41 -7.55 -5.24 -2.96
CA GLU A 41 -8.79 -5.32 -3.75
C GLU A 41 -9.62 -4.05 -3.59
N LYS A 42 -9.79 -3.57 -2.35
CA LYS A 42 -10.48 -2.30 -2.07
C LYS A 42 -9.79 -1.12 -2.77
N PHE A 43 -8.46 -1.09 -2.80
CA PHE A 43 -7.73 -0.02 -3.46
C PHE A 43 -7.91 -0.06 -4.97
N ARG A 44 -7.79 -1.23 -5.60
CA ARG A 44 -8.10 -1.43 -7.02
C ARG A 44 -9.52 -0.95 -7.36
N ASP A 45 -10.51 -1.37 -6.58
CA ASP A 45 -11.91 -1.03 -6.82
C ASP A 45 -12.17 0.49 -6.67
N LEU A 46 -11.44 1.16 -5.77
CA LEU A 46 -11.47 2.62 -5.64
C LEU A 46 -10.88 3.32 -6.86
N ILE A 47 -9.72 2.87 -7.36
CA ILE A 47 -9.11 3.45 -8.57
C ILE A 47 -10.03 3.29 -9.78
N HIS A 48 -10.65 2.11 -9.96
CA HIS A 48 -11.63 1.91 -11.03
C HIS A 48 -12.85 2.82 -10.88
N ARG A 49 -13.35 3.00 -9.65
CA ARG A 49 -14.53 3.84 -9.40
C ARG A 49 -14.29 5.31 -9.73
N TYR A 50 -13.08 5.80 -9.47
CA TYR A 50 -12.72 7.22 -9.61
C TYR A 50 -11.81 7.50 -10.81
N GLU A 51 -11.82 6.62 -11.82
CA GLU A 51 -10.87 6.67 -12.93
C GLU A 51 -11.00 7.98 -13.73
N ASP A 52 -12.23 8.42 -14.00
CA ASP A 52 -12.48 9.65 -14.75
C ASP A 52 -12.10 10.90 -13.96
N GLU A 53 -12.32 10.91 -12.64
CA GLU A 53 -11.87 11.99 -11.75
C GLU A 53 -10.35 12.06 -11.68
N LEU A 54 -9.65 10.93 -11.67
CA LEU A 54 -8.19 10.86 -11.74
C LEU A 54 -7.69 11.45 -13.07
N TYR A 55 -8.28 11.08 -14.20
CA TYR A 55 -7.90 11.67 -15.49
C TYR A 55 -8.13 13.17 -15.53
N ALA A 56 -9.26 13.65 -14.99
CA ALA A 56 -9.57 15.07 -14.93
C ALA A 56 -8.57 15.85 -14.06
N ALA A 57 -8.18 15.30 -12.90
CA ALA A 57 -7.18 15.90 -12.02
C ALA A 57 -5.80 15.96 -12.70
N ILE A 58 -5.34 14.85 -13.28
CA ILE A 58 -4.04 14.78 -13.96
C ILE A 58 -3.99 15.72 -15.17
N TYR A 59 -5.09 15.83 -15.93
CA TYR A 59 -5.18 16.81 -17.02
C TYR A 59 -5.11 18.24 -16.49
N LYS A 60 -5.77 18.55 -15.38
CA LYS A 60 -5.75 19.89 -14.78
C LYS A 60 -4.36 20.28 -14.30
N ASP A 61 -3.62 19.34 -13.70
CA ASP A 61 -2.31 19.61 -13.10
C ASP A 61 -1.17 19.58 -14.13
N PHE A 62 -1.24 18.66 -15.11
CA PHE A 62 -0.13 18.38 -16.04
C PHE A 62 -0.48 18.51 -17.52
N GLY A 63 -1.75 18.73 -17.88
CA GLY A 63 -2.19 18.81 -19.27
C GLY A 63 -2.13 17.49 -20.05
N LYS A 64 -1.86 16.35 -19.39
CA LYS A 64 -1.76 15.04 -20.04
C LYS A 64 -3.13 14.54 -20.50
N SER A 65 -3.22 14.09 -21.75
CA SER A 65 -4.46 13.51 -22.27
C SER A 65 -4.79 12.19 -21.57
N LYS A 66 -6.08 11.86 -21.49
CA LYS A 66 -6.57 10.60 -20.91
C LYS A 66 -5.82 9.37 -21.44
N HIS A 67 -5.61 9.28 -22.76
CA HIS A 67 -4.88 8.16 -23.36
C HIS A 67 -3.42 8.07 -22.89
N HIS A 68 -2.72 9.21 -22.80
CA HIS A 68 -1.35 9.22 -22.30
C HIS A 68 -1.32 8.76 -20.84
N THR A 69 -2.14 9.39 -19.99
CA THR A 69 -2.23 9.07 -18.55
C THR A 69 -2.61 7.60 -18.31
N GLN A 70 -3.54 7.06 -19.11
CA GLN A 70 -3.95 5.67 -19.00
C GLN A 70 -2.77 4.73 -19.24
N MET A 71 -1.97 4.97 -20.28
CA MET A 71 -0.83 4.11 -20.63
C MET A 71 0.35 4.25 -19.66
N THR A 72 0.63 5.45 -19.16
CA THR A 72 1.84 5.70 -18.36
C THR A 72 1.63 5.62 -16.86
N GLU A 73 0.40 5.72 -16.36
CA GLU A 73 0.13 5.80 -14.92
C GLU A 73 -0.87 4.74 -14.49
N ILE A 74 -2.08 4.77 -15.04
CA ILE A 74 -3.21 3.97 -14.53
C ILE A 74 -3.07 2.48 -14.88
N PHE A 75 -2.70 2.14 -16.12
CA PHE A 75 -2.55 0.74 -16.55
C PHE A 75 -1.46 0.01 -15.76
N LEU A 76 -0.29 0.65 -15.60
CA LEU A 76 0.83 0.09 -14.83
C LEU A 76 0.44 -0.15 -13.37
N LEU A 77 -0.29 0.80 -12.75
CA LEU A 77 -0.79 0.65 -11.39
C LEU A 77 -1.72 -0.56 -11.24
N PHE A 78 -2.64 -0.78 -12.19
CA PHE A 78 -3.54 -1.94 -12.16
C PHE A 78 -2.77 -3.26 -12.30
N GLU A 79 -1.82 -3.35 -13.21
CA GLU A 79 -0.98 -4.54 -13.37
C GLU A 79 -0.19 -4.86 -12.10
N GLU A 80 0.37 -3.85 -11.43
CA GLU A 80 1.08 -4.04 -10.16
C GLU A 80 0.14 -4.50 -9.03
N LEU A 81 -1.07 -3.92 -8.95
CA LEU A 81 -2.08 -4.32 -7.96
C LEU A 81 -2.52 -5.77 -8.14
N GLU A 82 -2.82 -6.17 -9.38
CA GLU A 82 -3.22 -7.55 -9.69
C GLU A 82 -2.07 -8.53 -9.42
N ALA A 83 -0.84 -8.16 -9.78
CA ALA A 83 0.35 -8.94 -9.44
C ALA A 83 0.50 -9.10 -7.93
N ALA A 84 0.30 -8.03 -7.14
CA ALA A 84 0.38 -8.06 -5.70
C ALA A 84 -0.71 -8.94 -5.07
N ILE A 85 -1.98 -8.77 -5.48
CA ILE A 85 -3.12 -9.56 -5.01
C ILE A 85 -2.87 -11.06 -5.25
N LYS A 86 -2.43 -11.41 -6.46
CA LYS A 86 -2.16 -12.81 -6.84
C LYS A 86 -1.01 -13.44 -6.06
N ASN A 87 0.02 -12.66 -5.72
CA ASN A 87 1.27 -13.20 -5.20
C ASN A 87 1.51 -12.98 -3.70
N VAL A 88 0.78 -12.09 -3.02
CA VAL A 88 1.06 -11.76 -1.61
C VAL A 88 1.00 -12.99 -0.69
N LYS A 89 0.09 -13.94 -0.94
CA LYS A 89 0.03 -15.22 -0.20
C LYS A 89 1.32 -16.04 -0.33
N LYS A 90 2.02 -15.94 -1.46
CA LYS A 90 3.31 -16.61 -1.68
C LYS A 90 4.43 -15.83 -0.99
N TRP A 91 4.40 -14.50 -1.06
CA TRP A 91 5.47 -13.65 -0.53
C TRP A 91 5.62 -13.72 0.98
N VAL A 92 4.51 -13.87 1.72
CA VAL A 92 4.51 -13.92 3.19
C VAL A 92 4.83 -15.30 3.78
N LYS A 93 4.92 -16.36 2.96
CA LYS A 93 5.17 -17.72 3.48
C LYS A 93 6.57 -17.83 4.09
N PRO A 94 6.72 -18.46 5.28
CA PRO A 94 8.03 -18.84 5.80
C PRO A 94 8.80 -19.69 4.79
N ARG A 95 10.07 -19.37 4.59
CA ARG A 95 10.96 -20.07 3.66
C ARG A 95 11.94 -20.90 4.47
N LYS A 96 11.89 -22.22 4.31
CA LYS A 96 12.86 -23.12 4.94
C LYS A 96 14.25 -22.88 4.34
N VAL A 97 15.26 -22.82 5.19
CA VAL A 97 16.67 -22.70 4.78
C VAL A 97 17.50 -23.83 5.38
N SER A 98 18.68 -24.07 4.81
CA SER A 98 19.58 -25.12 5.29
C SER A 98 20.00 -24.86 6.74
N THR A 99 20.07 -25.93 7.54
CA THR A 99 20.56 -25.90 8.93
C THR A 99 21.90 -26.62 8.96
N ASN A 100 22.92 -25.98 9.54
CA ASN A 100 24.24 -26.59 9.70
C ASN A 100 24.19 -27.82 10.63
N LEU A 101 25.15 -28.72 10.47
CA LEU A 101 25.24 -29.99 11.21
C LEU A 101 25.19 -29.81 12.73
N LEU A 102 25.88 -28.78 13.25
CA LEU A 102 25.94 -28.50 14.68
C LEU A 102 24.58 -28.20 15.32
N ASN A 103 23.64 -27.67 14.55
CA ASN A 103 22.31 -27.31 15.05
C ASN A 103 21.24 -28.37 14.74
N GLN A 104 21.64 -29.56 14.27
CA GLN A 104 20.70 -30.67 14.10
C GLN A 104 20.29 -31.24 15.46
N PRO A 105 19.02 -31.65 15.65
CA PRO A 105 17.95 -31.81 14.66
C PRO A 105 17.07 -30.56 14.42
N GLY A 106 17.55 -29.36 14.76
CA GLY A 106 16.86 -28.09 14.54
C GLY A 106 16.55 -27.80 13.07
N LYS A 107 15.60 -26.88 12.84
CA LYS A 107 15.18 -26.42 11.51
C LYS A 107 15.26 -24.89 11.43
N SER A 108 15.77 -24.39 10.32
CA SER A 108 15.95 -22.95 10.07
C SER A 108 14.93 -22.41 9.07
N TYR A 109 14.41 -21.21 9.31
CA TYR A 109 13.44 -20.54 8.44
C TYR A 109 13.71 -19.04 8.34
N ILE A 110 13.34 -18.45 7.20
CA ILE A 110 13.20 -17.00 7.02
C ILE A 110 11.71 -16.67 7.04
N VAL A 111 11.31 -15.77 7.95
CA VAL A 111 9.92 -15.34 8.11
C VAL A 111 9.83 -13.85 7.75
N PRO A 112 9.15 -13.48 6.65
CA PRO A 112 8.93 -12.08 6.31
C PRO A 112 7.92 -11.44 7.28
N GLU A 113 8.32 -10.35 7.94
CA GLU A 113 7.46 -9.60 8.85
C GLU A 113 7.38 -8.11 8.46
N PRO A 114 6.22 -7.45 8.66
CA PRO A 114 6.07 -6.04 8.37
C PRO A 114 6.86 -5.17 9.37
N LEU A 115 7.44 -4.08 8.89
CA LEU A 115 8.23 -3.16 9.72
C LEU A 115 7.38 -2.27 10.64
N GLY A 116 6.16 -1.94 10.23
CA GLY A 116 5.27 -1.04 10.98
C GLY A 116 4.61 0.01 10.11
N VAL A 117 4.54 1.24 10.63
CA VAL A 117 4.00 2.41 9.91
C VAL A 117 5.06 2.97 8.99
N THR A 118 4.71 3.19 7.71
CA THR A 118 5.60 3.73 6.68
C THR A 118 5.12 5.10 6.21
N LEU A 119 6.06 5.94 5.80
CA LEU A 119 5.79 7.22 5.15
C LEU A 119 6.08 7.09 3.65
N VAL A 120 5.12 7.47 2.82
CA VAL A 120 5.28 7.56 1.35
C VAL A 120 5.15 9.03 0.96
N ILE A 121 6.21 9.59 0.38
CA ILE A 121 6.24 10.97 -0.12
C ILE A 121 6.22 10.87 -1.65
N GLY A 122 5.13 11.35 -2.27
CA GLY A 122 5.01 11.44 -3.73
C GLY A 122 5.86 12.58 -4.30
N ALA A 123 6.20 12.48 -5.59
CA ALA A 123 6.93 13.48 -6.35
C ALA A 123 6.00 14.25 -7.29
#